data_AF-A0A9D6P3F2-F1
#
_entry.id   AF-A0A9D6P3F2-F1
#
_cell.length_a   1.000
_cell.length_b   1.000
_cell.length_c   1.000
_cell.angle_alpha   90.00
_cell.angle_beta   90.00
_cell.angle_gamma   90.00
#
_symmetry.space_group_name_H-M   'P 1'
#
loop_
_entity.id
_entity.type
_entity.pdbx_description
1 polymer ?
#
loop_
_entity_poly.entity_id
_entity_poly.type
_entity_poly.pdbx_seq_one_letter_code
_entity_poly.pdbx_strand_id
1 'polypeptide(L)' 'MVLARLLVFLLTFAGGLAILRYTEPIVRTFGMQFDWADKVFGAGGTYTAVKLFALLLMFFGFLYLIGQVDLSPPPVFEGR' A
#
# COMPACT_ATOMS: atom_id res chain seq x y z
N MET A 1 13.50 -3.15 17.40
CA MET A 1 12.21 -2.87 16.72
C MET A 1 12.29 -1.76 15.66
N VAL A 2 13.22 -0.80 15.74
CA VAL A 2 13.37 0.27 14.72
C VAL A 2 13.83 -0.26 13.35
N LEU A 3 14.76 -1.22 13.32
CA LEU A 3 15.24 -1.81 12.05
C LEU A 3 14.12 -2.49 11.25
N ALA A 4 13.25 -3.26 11.92
CA ALA A 4 12.10 -3.89 11.26
C ALA A 4 11.13 -2.84 10.68
N ARG A 5 10.87 -1.75 11.42
CA ARG A 5 10.06 -0.62 10.95
C ARG A 5 10.66 0.04 9.70
N LEU A 6 11.98 0.25 9.69
CA LEU A 6 12.71 0.77 8.53
C LEU A 6 12.63 -0.18 7.32
N LEU A 7 12.80 -1.48 7.52
CA LEU A 7 12.73 -2.45 6.42
C LEU A 7 11.34 -2.53 5.82
N VAL A 8 10.29 -2.56 6.64
CA VAL A 8 8.90 -2.55 6.17
C VAL A 8 8.59 -1.26 5.42
N PHE A 9 9.04 -0.11 5.92
CA PHE A 9 8.91 1.17 5.21
C PHE A 9 9.61 1.14 3.85
N LEU A 10 10.86 0.68 3.79
CA LEU A 10 11.60 0.61 2.52
C LEU A 10 10.92 -0.31 1.52
N LEU A 11 10.42 -1.48 1.94
CA LEU A 11 9.70 -2.42 1.08
C LEU A 11 8.38 -1.84 0.57
N THR A 12 7.58 -1.25 1.44
CA THR A 12 6.28 -0.64 1.08
C THR A 12 6.45 0.61 0.23
N PHE A 13 7.48 1.43 0.51
CA PHE A 13 7.81 2.61 -0.26
C PHE A 13 8.32 2.23 -1.65
N ALA A 14 9.30 1.32 -1.75
CA ALA A 14 9.81 0.84 -3.03
C ALA A 14 8.74 0.12 -3.85
N GLY A 15 7.91 -0.71 -3.19
CA GLY A 15 6.77 -1.39 -3.83
C GLY A 15 5.73 -0.42 -4.34
N GLY A 16 5.33 0.58 -3.55
CA GLY A 16 4.41 1.64 -3.98
C GLY A 16 4.96 2.47 -5.13
N LEU A 17 6.25 2.81 -5.09
CA LEU A 17 6.93 3.52 -6.18
C LEU A 17 6.95 2.70 -7.48
N ALA A 18 7.22 1.40 -7.38
CA ALA A 18 7.17 0.47 -8.50
C ALA A 18 5.76 0.39 -9.09
N ILE A 19 4.71 0.31 -8.25
CA ILE A 19 3.32 0.29 -8.72
C ILE A 19 2.96 1.61 -9.42
N LEU A 20 3.38 2.77 -8.90
CA LEU A 20 3.19 4.07 -9.54
C LEU A 20 3.91 4.16 -10.90
N ARG A 21 5.14 3.67 -10.97
CA ARG A 21 5.97 3.68 -12.18
C ARG A 21 5.41 2.74 -13.26
N TYR A 22 4.95 1.56 -12.84
CA TYR A 22 4.51 0.48 -13.72
C TYR A 22 2.99 0.29 -13.72
N THR A 23 2.21 1.31 -13.35
CA THR A 23 0.74 1.20 -13.29
C THR A 23 0.15 0.71 -14.61
N GLU A 24 0.62 1.27 -15.73
CA GLU A 24 0.10 0.92 -17.05
C GLU A 24 0.34 -0.56 -17.44
N PRO A 25 1.59 -1.08 -17.39
CA PRO A 25 1.82 -2.49 -17.66
C PRO A 25 1.16 -3.39 -16.63
N ILE A 26 1.05 -3.00 -15.35
CA ILE A 26 0.33 -3.79 -14.33
C ILE A 26 -1.15 -3.92 -14.71
N VAL A 27 -1.84 -2.80 -14.95
CA VAL A 27 -3.27 -2.80 -15.29
C VAL A 27 -3.53 -3.60 -16.56
N ARG A 28 -2.68 -3.46 -17.59
CA ARG A 28 -2.82 -4.17 -18.86
C ARG A 28 -2.48 -5.66 -18.76
N THR A 29 -1.44 -6.03 -18.02
CA THR A 29 -0.99 -7.44 -17.89
C THR A 29 -1.96 -8.25 -17.04
N PHE A 30 -2.48 -7.66 -15.96
CA PHE A 30 -3.43 -8.33 -15.07
C PHE A 30 -4.88 -8.16 -15.51
N GLY A 31 -5.15 -7.43 -16.60
CA GLY A 31 -6.51 -7.16 -17.08
C GLY A 31 -7.40 -6.50 -16.03
N MET A 32 -6.81 -5.71 -15.12
CA MET A 32 -7.56 -5.09 -14.03
C MET A 32 -8.52 -4.07 -14.63
N GLN A 33 -9.81 -4.22 -14.37
CA GLN A 33 -10.84 -3.25 -14.68
C GLN A 33 -11.73 -3.11 -13.45
N PHE A 34 -11.74 -1.91 -12.88
CA PHE A 34 -12.55 -1.60 -11.71
C PHE A 34 -13.76 -0.78 -12.15
N ASP A 35 -14.92 -1.44 -12.31
CA ASP A 35 -16.17 -0.78 -12.72
C ASP A 35 -16.59 0.36 -11.77
N TRP A 36 -16.28 0.24 -10.48
CA TRP A 36 -16.52 1.29 -9.51
C TRP A 36 -15.58 2.47 -9.71
N ALA A 37 -14.34 2.23 -10.14
CA ALA A 37 -13.34 3.27 -10.32
C ALA A 37 -13.66 4.13 -11.53
N ASP A 38 -14.13 3.52 -12.62
CA ASP A 38 -14.52 4.26 -13.82
C ASP A 38 -15.80 5.08 -13.60
N LYS A 39 -16.72 4.63 -12.72
CA LYS A 39 -17.90 5.42 -12.30
C LYS A 39 -17.54 6.63 -11.42
N VAL A 40 -16.52 6.51 -10.58
CA VAL A 40 -16.10 7.56 -9.63
C VAL A 40 -15.13 8.55 -10.28
N PHE A 41 -14.16 8.06 -11.04
CA PHE A 41 -13.05 8.86 -11.59
C PHE A 41 -13.16 9.11 -13.10
N GLY A 42 -14.13 8.49 -13.80
CA GLY A 42 -14.34 8.65 -15.24
C GLY A 42 -13.49 7.70 -16.08
N ALA A 43 -13.33 8.03 -17.37
CA ALA A 43 -12.57 7.21 -18.31
C ALA A 43 -11.11 7.02 -17.84
N GLY A 44 -10.71 5.77 -17.63
CA GLY A 44 -9.39 5.43 -17.08
C GLY A 44 -9.31 5.49 -15.54
N GLY A 45 -10.45 5.54 -14.85
CA GLY A 45 -10.55 5.55 -13.40
C GLY A 45 -9.83 4.38 -12.73
N THR A 46 -9.79 3.22 -13.38
CA THR A 46 -8.99 2.07 -12.95
C THR A 46 -7.50 2.41 -12.75
N TYR A 47 -6.88 3.19 -13.64
CA TYR A 47 -5.48 3.62 -13.48
C TYR A 47 -5.32 4.57 -12.29
N THR A 48 -6.27 5.47 -12.10
CA THR A 48 -6.29 6.41 -10.97
C THR A 48 -6.44 5.66 -9.64
N ALA A 49 -7.32 4.65 -9.59
CA ALA A 49 -7.52 3.81 -8.41
C ALA A 49 -6.24 3.03 -8.04
N VAL A 50 -5.52 2.46 -9.02
CA VAL A 50 -4.26 1.76 -8.76
C VAL A 50 -3.17 2.72 -8.25
N LYS A 51 -3.09 3.94 -8.80
CA LYS A 51 -2.15 4.97 -8.29
C LYS A 51 -2.50 5.41 -6.87
N LEU A 52 -3.78 5.60 -6.57
CA LEU A 52 -4.27 5.91 -5.22
C LEU A 52 -3.95 4.79 -4.23
N PHE A 53 -4.13 3.54 -4.64
CA PHE A 53 -3.77 2.39 -3.82
C PHE A 53 -2.27 2.35 -3.53
N ALA A 54 -1.43 2.59 -4.53
CA ALA A 54 0.02 2.68 -4.34
C ALA A 54 0.39 3.81 -3.37
N LEU A 55 -0.27 4.96 -3.46
CA LEU A 55 -0.05 6.09 -2.57
C LEU A 55 -0.47 5.76 -1.13
N LEU A 56 -1.60 5.08 -0.94
CA LEU A 56 -2.05 4.59 0.36
C LEU A 56 -1.06 3.58 0.94
N LEU A 57 -0.55 2.65 0.14
CA LEU A 57 0.45 1.67 0.57
C LEU A 57 1.70 2.37 1.14
N MET A 58 2.19 3.40 0.43
CA MET A 58 3.33 4.20 0.89
C MET A 58 3.01 4.98 2.17
N PHE A 59 1.80 5.53 2.27
CA PHE A 59 1.34 6.26 3.45
C PHE A 59 1.25 5.36 4.69
N PHE A 60 0.68 4.16 4.56
CA PHE A 60 0.63 3.18 5.66
C PHE A 60 2.02 2.69 6.06
N GLY A 61 2.91 2.47 5.09
CA GLY A 61 4.31 2.18 5.35
C GLY A 61 4.98 3.28 6.19
N PHE A 62 4.69 4.54 5.88
CA PHE A 62 5.18 5.69 6.64
C PHE A 62 4.60 5.75 8.06
N LEU A 63 3.29 5.48 8.23
CA LEU A 63 2.65 5.40 9.56
C LEU A 63 3.27 4.32 10.44
N TYR A 64 3.64 3.18 9.85
CA TYR A 64 4.35 2.11 10.54
C TYR A 64 5.75 2.53 10.97
N LEU A 65 6.46 3.31 10.14
CA LEU A 65 7.80 3.83 10.46
C LEU A 65 7.77 4.73 11.70
N ILE A 66 6.82 5.66 11.77
CA ILE A 66 6.67 6.59 12.90
C ILE A 66 6.08 5.92 14.15
N GLY A 67 5.74 4.63 14.08
CA GLY A 67 5.25 3.84 15.22
C GLY A 67 3.82 4.13 15.63
N GLN A 68 3.02 4.77 14.76
CA GLN A 68 1.58 4.97 14.99
C GLN A 68 0.79 3.67 14.82
N VAL A 69 1.36 2.70 14.10
CA VAL A 69 0.80 1.36 13.92
C VAL A 69 1.82 0.35 14.45
N ASP A 70 1.41 -0.47 15.41
CA ASP A 70 2.22 -1.57 15.90
C ASP A 70 1.65 -2.90 15.38
N LEU A 71 2.48 -3.68 14.70
CA LEU A 71 2.15 -5.03 14.22
C LEU A 71 2.56 -6.11 15.22
N SER A 72 3.08 -5.69 16.38
CA SER A 72 3.46 -6.59 17.46
C SER A 72 2.20 -7.26 18.02
N PRO A 73 2.18 -8.60 18.20
CA PRO A 73 1.06 -9.25 18.84
C PRO A 73 0.85 -8.66 20.24
N PRO A 74 -0.42 -8.53 20.69
CA PRO A 74 -0.70 -8.03 22.03
C PRO A 74 0.03 -8.89 23.06
N PRO A 75 0.48 -8.31 24.18
CA PRO A 75 1.14 -9.08 25.22
C PRO A 75 0.21 -10.22 25.65
N VAL A 76 0.70 -11.45 25.53
CA VAL A 76 0.03 -12.62 26.08
C VAL A 76 0.08 -12.44 27.60
N PHE A 77 -1.06 -12.10 28.20
CA PHE A 77 -1.17 -12.06 29.65
C PHE A 77 -1.01 -13.50 30.15
N GLU A 78 0.22 -13.89 30.48
CA GLU A 78 0.47 -15.07 31.30
C GLU A 78 -0.08 -14.77 32.69
N GLY A 79 -1.35 -15.12 32.88
CA GLY A 79 -2.02 -15.05 34.17
C GLY A 79 -1.24 -15.88 35.19
N ARG A 80 -0.67 -15.19 36.17
CA ARG A 80 -0.47 -15.73 37.52
C ARG A 80 -1.47 -15.06 38.44
#